data_AF-A0A9P7S1S3-F1
#
_entry.id   AF-A0A9P7S1S3-F1
#
_cell.length_a   1.000
_cell.length_b   1.000
_cell.length_c   1.000
_cell.angle_alpha   90.00
_cell.angle_beta   90.00
_cell.angle_gamma   90.00
#
_symmetry.space_group_name_H-M   'P 1'
#
loop_
_entity.id
_entity.type
_entity.pdbx_description
1 polymer ?
#
loop_
_entity_poly.entity_id
_entity_poly.type
_entity_poly.pdbx_seq_one_letter_code
_entity_poly.pdbx_strand_id
1 'polypeptide(L)'
;MSAGDFPTLSSALLVYTKLIRQVDSLMQSDTTILNSEVLAGLKACKVKLEKYFDKSTYESEYYYAATGTLSFLTHTIVLNSHG
;
A
#
# COMPACT_ATOMS: atom_id res chain seq x y z
N MET A 1 -22.11 -16.12 6.20
CA MET A 1 -20.65 -15.89 6.18
C MET A 1 -20.39 -14.75 5.22
N SER A 2 -20.04 -13.57 5.72
CA SER A 2 -19.74 -12.43 4.85
C SER A 2 -18.38 -12.69 4.22
N ALA A 3 -18.36 -13.08 2.95
CA ALA A 3 -17.19 -12.86 2.10
C ALA A 3 -17.10 -11.34 1.90
N GLY A 4 -16.67 -10.63 2.94
CA GLY A 4 -16.51 -9.18 2.89
C GLY A 4 -15.38 -8.90 1.93
N ASP A 5 -15.70 -8.25 0.81
CA ASP A 5 -14.77 -7.83 -0.22
C ASP A 5 -13.60 -7.07 0.43
N PHE A 6 -12.51 -7.79 0.70
CA PHE A 6 -11.28 -7.15 1.12
C PHE A 6 -10.81 -6.28 -0.05
N PRO A 7 -10.57 -4.97 0.15
CA PRO A 7 -10.10 -4.12 -0.91
C PRO A 7 -8.87 -4.77 -1.53
N THR A 8 -8.89 -4.93 -2.86
CA THR A 8 -7.72 -5.42 -3.58
C THR A 8 -6.53 -4.52 -3.22
N LEU A 9 -5.33 -5.09 -3.15
CA LEU A 9 -4.12 -4.32 -2.88
C LEU A 9 -4.02 -3.06 -3.77
N SER A 10 -4.38 -3.17 -5.05
CA SER A 10 -4.43 -2.05 -5.99
C SER A 10 -5.41 -0.94 -5.57
N SER A 11 -6.59 -1.30 -5.04
CA SER A 11 -7.54 -0.32 -4.50
C SER A 11 -7.01 0.34 -3.21
N ALA A 12 -6.31 -0.40 -2.34
CA ALA A 12 -5.68 0.15 -1.14
C ALA A 12 -4.57 1.15 -1.48
N LEU A 13 -3.68 0.82 -2.43
CA LEU A 13 -2.62 1.71 -2.90
C LEU A 13 -3.17 3.00 -3.54
N LEU A 14 -4.28 2.90 -4.28
CA LEU A 14 -4.98 4.06 -4.82
C LEU A 14 -5.52 4.98 -3.71
N VAL A 15 -6.08 4.40 -2.65
CA VAL A 15 -6.56 5.15 -1.47
C VAL A 15 -5.41 5.87 -0.78
N TYR A 16 -4.29 5.19 -0.52
CA TYR A 16 -3.10 5.83 0.06
C TYR A 16 -2.60 7.00 -0.79
N THR A 17 -2.52 6.83 -2.12
CA THR A 17 -2.10 7.90 -3.04
C THR A 17 -3.02 9.12 -2.95
N LYS A 18 -4.34 8.91 -2.90
CA LYS A 18 -5.32 9.99 -2.76
C LYS A 18 -5.17 10.71 -1.42
N LEU A 19 -4.99 9.96 -0.33
CA LEU A 19 -4.84 10.52 1.02
C LEU A 19 -3.55 11.35 1.14
N ILE A 20 -2.43 10.86 0.61
CA ILE A 20 -1.16 11.61 0.61
C ILE A 20 -1.33 12.94 -0.14
N ARG A 21 -1.93 12.92 -1.34
CA ARG A 21 -2.20 14.16 -2.11
C ARG A 21 -3.11 15.12 -1.38
N GLN A 22 -4.12 14.61 -0.68
CA GLN A 22 -5.02 15.45 0.10
C GLN A 22 -4.30 16.12 1.28
N VAL A 23 -3.44 15.38 2.00
CA VAL A 23 -2.63 15.94 3.07
C VAL A 23 -1.68 17.01 2.54
N ASP A 24 -1.05 16.80 1.38
CA ASP A 24 -0.21 17.81 0.74
C ASP A 24 -0.99 19.08 0.38
N SER A 25 -2.21 18.94 -0.15
CA SER A 25 -3.07 20.08 -0.42
C SER A 25 -3.46 20.84 0.85
N LEU A 26 -3.76 20.13 1.94
CA LEU A 26 -4.10 20.74 3.22
C LEU A 26 -2.90 21.48 3.84
N MET A 27 -1.69 20.95 3.67
CA MET A 27 -0.46 21.59 4.13
C MET A 27 -0.14 22.92 3.42
N GLN A 28 -0.66 23.11 2.20
CA GLN A 28 -0.49 24.35 1.42
C GLN A 28 -1.60 25.38 1.67
N SER A 29 -2.63 25.05 2.45
CA SER A 29 -3.71 25.98 2.78
C SER A 29 -3.22 27.07 3.73
N ASP A 30 -3.64 28.31 3.48
CA ASP A 30 -3.34 29.47 4.32
C ASP A 30 -3.68 29.24 5.80
N THR A 31 -4.83 28.60 6.08
CA THR A 31 -5.29 28.27 7.44
C THR A 31 -4.32 27.35 8.17
N THR A 32 -3.72 26.41 7.45
CA THR A 32 -2.77 25.44 8.00
C THR A 32 -1.39 26.06 8.19
N ILE A 33 -0.96 26.91 7.25
CA ILE A 33 0.32 27.63 7.34
C ILE A 33 0.34 28.55 8.55
N LEU A 34 -0.80 29.18 8.86
CA LEU A 34 -0.99 30.05 10.02
C LEU A 34 -1.04 29.29 11.35
N ASN A 35 -1.25 27.97 11.35
CA ASN A 35 -1.34 27.14 12.56
C ASN A 35 -0.23 26.07 12.59
N SER A 36 0.86 26.38 13.28
CA SER A 36 2.05 25.53 13.36
C SER A 36 1.78 24.12 13.92
N GLU A 37 0.87 23.98 14.89
CA GLU A 37 0.48 22.68 15.46
C GLU A 37 -0.27 21.81 14.45
N VAL A 38 -1.17 22.41 13.67
CA VAL A 38 -1.92 21.72 12.62
C VAL A 38 -0.97 21.27 11.51
N LEU A 39 -0.04 22.14 11.10
CA LEU A 39 1.00 21.79 10.14
C LEU A 39 1.89 20.65 10.64
N ALA A 40 2.28 20.64 11.91
CA ALA A 40 3.05 19.56 12.51
C ALA A 40 2.27 18.23 12.52
N GLY A 41 0.98 18.28 12.85
CA GLY A 41 0.07 17.13 12.79
C GLY A 41 -0.07 16.56 11.37
N LEU A 42 -0.22 17.42 10.36
CA LEU A 42 -0.32 17.00 8.96
C LEU A 42 1.00 16.42 8.44
N LYS A 43 2.15 16.99 8.82
CA LYS A 43 3.47 16.40 8.50
C LYS A 43 3.62 15.01 9.10
N ALA A 44 3.26 14.83 10.37
CA ALA A 44 3.30 13.52 11.02
C ALA A 44 2.32 12.52 10.38
N CYS A 45 1.15 12.99 9.94
CA CYS A 45 0.17 12.20 9.20
C CYS A 45 0.74 11.73 7.86
N LYS A 46 1.34 12.64 7.08
CA LYS A 46 1.98 12.32 5.79
C LYS A 46 3.05 11.24 5.94
N VAL A 47 3.97 11.41 6.90
CA VAL A 47 5.04 10.43 7.18
C VAL A 47 4.48 9.04 7.49
N LYS A 48 3.38 8.96 8.25
CA LYS A 48 2.73 7.68 8.54
C LYS A 48 2.11 7.08 7.28
N LEU A 49 1.40 7.87 6.47
CA LEU A 49 0.79 7.41 5.23
C LEU A 49 1.82 6.88 4.23
N GLU A 50 2.93 7.59 4.05
CA GLU A 50 4.04 7.17 3.18
C GLU A 50 4.65 5.86 3.70
N LYS A 51 4.91 5.75 5.01
CA LYS A 51 5.43 4.51 5.60
C LYS A 51 4.50 3.31 5.37
N TYR A 52 3.19 3.48 5.49
CA TYR A 52 2.25 2.39 5.24
C TYR A 52 2.14 2.06 3.75
N PHE A 53 2.16 3.08 2.88
CA PHE A 53 2.19 2.88 1.43
C PHE A 53 3.43 2.09 0.99
N ASP A 54 4.61 2.47 1.47
CA ASP A 54 5.87 1.78 1.17
C ASP A 54 5.83 0.34 1.68
N LYS A 55 5.35 0.13 2.91
CA LYS A 55 5.21 -1.22 3.48
C LYS A 55 4.26 -2.08 2.66
N SER A 56 3.08 -1.56 2.28
CA SER A 56 2.11 -2.30 1.46
C SER A 56 2.64 -2.60 0.07
N THR A 57 3.44 -1.70 -0.51
CA THR A 57 4.08 -1.92 -1.81
C THR A 57 5.19 -2.97 -1.70
N TYR A 58 6.05 -2.87 -0.69
CA TYR A 58 7.11 -3.85 -0.41
C TYR A 58 6.52 -5.25 -0.17
N GLU A 59 5.55 -5.39 0.74
CA GLU A 59 4.90 -6.68 1.01
C GLU A 59 4.20 -7.25 -0.24
N SER A 60 3.77 -6.40 -1.18
CA SER A 60 3.21 -6.84 -2.46
C SER A 60 4.22 -7.39 -3.45
N GLU A 61 5.43 -6.83 -3.51
CA GLU A 61 6.51 -7.38 -4.33
C GLU A 61 6.87 -8.79 -3.84
N TYR A 62 6.88 -9.02 -2.53
CA TYR A 62 7.05 -10.36 -1.96
C TYR A 62 5.87 -11.27 -2.27
N TYR A 63 4.63 -10.77 -2.26
CA TYR A 63 3.47 -11.56 -2.67
C TYR A 63 3.57 -11.97 -4.14
N TYR A 64 3.93 -11.05 -5.05
CA TYR A 64 4.12 -11.36 -6.47
C TYR A 64 5.30 -12.31 -6.70
N ALA A 65 6.43 -12.09 -6.03
CA ALA A 65 7.60 -12.98 -6.11
C ALA A 65 7.30 -14.37 -5.54
N ALA A 66 6.62 -14.46 -4.40
CA ALA A 66 6.22 -15.74 -3.80
C ALA A 66 5.19 -16.47 -4.67
N THR A 67 4.20 -15.77 -5.23
CA THR A 67 3.18 -16.37 -6.12
C THR A 67 3.79 -16.85 -7.44
N GLY A 68 4.75 -16.08 -7.99
CA GLY A 68 5.53 -16.48 -9.16
C GLY A 68 6.41 -17.70 -8.90
N THR A 69 7.09 -17.74 -7.76
CA THR A 69 7.97 -18.87 -7.37
C THR A 69 7.17 -20.13 -7.05
N LEU A 70 5.99 -20.00 -6.43
CA LEU A 70 5.09 -21.12 -6.16
C LEU A 70 4.51 -21.73 -7.45
N SER A 71 4.26 -20.90 -8.48
CA SER A 71 3.80 -21.37 -9.80
C SER A 71 4.90 -22.12 -10.56
N PHE A 72 6.16 -21.67 -10.45
CA PHE A 72 7.29 -22.41 -11.04
C PHE A 72 7.56 -23.73 -10.32
N LEU A 73 7.44 -23.78 -8.99
CA LEU A 73 7.64 -25.02 -8.23
C LEU A 73 6.52 -26.04 -8.47
N THR A 74 5.26 -25.62 -8.57
CA THR A 74 4.15 -26.54 -8.89
C THR A 74 4.24 -27.10 -10.31
N HIS A 75 4.66 -26.31 -11.31
CA HIS A 75 4.91 -26.83 -12.65
C HIS A 75 6.06 -27.85 -12.72
N THR A 76 7.11 -27.66 -11.91
CA THR A 76 8.27 -28.57 -11.91
C THR A 76 7.97 -29.89 -11.19
N ILE A 77 7.13 -29.87 -10.15
CA ILE A 77 6.72 -31.09 -9.42
C ILE A 77 5.74 -31.95 -10.25
N VAL A 78 4.83 -31.33 -11.03
CA VAL A 78 3.88 -32.08 -11.87
C VAL A 78 4.59 -32.78 -13.04
N LEU A 79 5.67 -32.22 -13.59
CA LEU A 79 6.43 -32.84 -14.68
C LEU A 79 7.34 -33.99 -14.24
N ASN A 80 7.74 -34.05 -12.96
CA ASN A 80 8.62 -35.10 -12.44
C ASN A 80 7.87 -36.28 -11.79
N SER A 81 6.55 -36.25 -11.74
CA SER A 81 5.71 -37.31 -11.16
C SER A 81 5.05 -38.22 -12.22
N HIS A 82 5.42 -38.06 -13.50
CA HIS A 82 4.93 -38.85 -14.64
C HIS A 82 6.07 -39.41 -15.52
N GLY A 83 7.21 -39.74 -14.91
CA GLY A 83 8.32 -40.48 -15.53
C GLY A 83 8.62 -41.75 -14.77
#